data_AF-A0A0V1LZA3-F1
#
_entry.id   AF-A0A0V1LZA3-F1
#
_cell.length_a   1.000
_cell.length_b   1.000
_cell.length_c   1.000
_cell.angle_alpha   90.00
_cell.angle_beta   90.00
_cell.angle_gamma   90.00
#
_symmetry.space_group_name_H-M   'P 1'
#
loop_
_entity.id
_entity.type
_entity.pdbx_description
1 polymer ?
#
loop_
_entity_poly.entity_id
_entity_poly.type
_entity_poly.pdbx_seq_one_letter_code
_entity_poly.pdbx_strand_id
1 'polypeptide(L)' 'LKGDCRVVERNIRLIKSPAQIGDHPTNIEADESNWIVSEPGNIFCITDKPYSKNQIKEPGMAVCIDKDAIFARFNAIAA' A
#
# COMPACT_ATOMS: atom_id res chain seq x y z
N LEU A 1 -0.34 -19.68 -14.30
CA LEU A 1 -0.07 -18.23 -14.25
C LEU A 1 1.41 -18.03 -13.98
N LYS A 2 2.17 -17.72 -15.03
CA LYS A 2 3.62 -17.52 -14.96
C LYS A 2 3.83 -16.04 -14.65
N GLY A 3 4.22 -15.74 -13.43
CA GLY A 3 4.41 -14.38 -12.97
C GLY A 3 5.39 -14.37 -11.82
N ASP A 4 6.67 -14.55 -12.13
CA ASP A 4 7.74 -14.02 -11.28
C ASP A 4 7.50 -12.52 -11.14
N CYS A 5 6.70 -12.12 -10.16
CA CYS A 5 6.51 -10.73 -9.79
C CYS A 5 7.73 -10.25 -8.98
N ARG A 6 8.93 -10.49 -9.52
CA ARG A 6 10.14 -9.81 -9.08
C ARG A 6 10.18 -8.47 -9.79
N VAL A 7 9.29 -7.57 -9.38
CA VAL A 7 9.53 -6.15 -9.58
C VAL A 7 10.57 -5.75 -8.54
N VAL A 8 11.84 -5.93 -8.92
CA VAL A 8 12.99 -5.44 -8.16
C VAL A 8 12.85 -3.92 -8.10
N GLU A 9 12.88 -3.36 -6.88
CA GLU A 9 12.84 -1.90 -6.58
C GLU A 9 11.49 -1.17 -6.75
N ARG A 10 10.36 -1.75 -6.31
CA ARG A 10 9.20 -0.94 -5.91
C ARG A 10 9.02 -1.00 -4.40
N ASN A 11 9.34 0.10 -3.71
CA ASN A 11 9.10 0.23 -2.28
C ASN A 11 7.59 0.16 -2.02
N ILE A 12 7.17 -0.75 -1.13
CA ILE A 12 5.83 -0.73 -0.58
C ILE A 12 5.83 0.36 0.50
N ARG A 13 5.00 1.38 0.32
CA ARG A 13 4.78 2.43 1.32
C ARG A 13 3.56 2.11 2.16
N LEU A 14 3.70 2.24 3.47
CA LEU A 14 2.60 2.09 4.43
C LEU A 14 2.06 3.47 4.79
N ILE A 15 0.96 3.54 5.53
CA ILE A 15 0.51 4.82 6.06
C ILE A 15 1.59 5.48 6.94
N LYS A 16 1.71 6.80 6.84
CA LYS A 16 2.51 7.63 7.74
C LYS A 16 2.03 7.45 9.18
N SER A 17 2.98 7.47 10.10
CA SER A 17 2.68 7.48 11.53
C SER A 17 3.42 8.64 12.17
N PRO A 18 2.72 9.68 12.70
CA PRO A 18 1.26 9.86 12.69
C PRO A 18 0.72 10.27 11.30
N ALA A 19 -0.57 10.05 11.06
CA ALA A 19 -1.31 10.54 9.89
C ALA A 19 -2.66 11.15 10.29
N GLN A 20 -3.25 11.91 9.38
CA GLN A 20 -4.57 12.51 9.55
C GLN A 20 -5.35 12.39 8.24
N ILE A 21 -6.55 11.82 8.32
CA ILE A 21 -7.47 11.66 7.18
C ILE A 21 -8.73 12.46 7.48
N GLY A 22 -8.88 13.64 6.85
CA GLY A 22 -9.90 14.61 7.25
C GLY A 22 -9.67 15.07 8.69
N ASP A 23 -10.68 14.91 9.56
CA ASP A 23 -10.60 15.22 10.99
C ASP A 23 -10.28 13.99 11.86
N HIS A 24 -9.91 12.87 11.24
CA HIS A 24 -9.60 11.62 11.93
C HIS A 24 -8.09 11.41 12.05
N PRO A 25 -7.49 11.58 13.25
CA PRO A 25 -6.10 11.21 13.48
C PRO A 25 -5.96 9.68 13.45
N THR A 26 -4.93 9.19 12.79
CA THR A 26 -4.63 7.76 12.65
C THR A 26 -3.11 7.52 12.67
N ASN A 27 -2.71 6.25 12.63
CA ASN A 27 -1.33 5.82 12.59
C ASN A 27 -1.23 4.40 11.98
N ILE A 28 -0.01 3.89 11.84
CA ILE A 28 0.24 2.56 11.27
C ILE A 28 -0.35 1.39 12.09
N GLU A 29 -0.56 1.57 13.39
CA GLU A 29 -1.11 0.53 14.27
C GLU A 29 -2.65 0.48 14.19
N ALA A 30 -3.27 1.61 13.88
CA ALA A 30 -4.73 1.76 13.75
C ALA A 30 -5.24 1.57 12.32
N ASP A 31 -4.36 1.57 11.32
CA ASP A 31 -4.74 1.33 9.93
C ASP A 31 -4.94 -0.17 9.66
N GLU A 32 -6.20 -0.60 9.63
CA GLU A 32 -6.60 -1.96 9.24
C GLU A 32 -6.79 -2.10 7.71
N SER A 33 -6.66 -1.00 6.95
CA SER A 33 -6.86 -1.02 5.51
C SER A 33 -5.57 -1.45 4.82
N ASN A 34 -5.56 -2.65 4.25
CA ASN A 34 -4.38 -3.18 3.58
C ASN A 34 -4.28 -2.58 2.17
N TRP A 35 -3.55 -1.49 2.02
CA TRP A 35 -3.31 -0.85 0.73
C TRP A 35 -1.84 -0.53 0.50
N ILE A 36 -1.46 -0.43 -0.77
CA ILE A 36 -0.11 -0.12 -1.20
C ILE A 36 -0.16 0.84 -2.38
N VAL A 37 0.85 1.72 -2.45
CA VAL A 37 1.11 2.56 -3.62
C VAL A 37 2.46 2.19 -4.22
N SER A 38 2.56 2.18 -5.54
CA SER A 38 3.80 1.83 -6.25
C SER A 38 4.77 3.01 -6.33
N GLU A 39 6.07 2.76 -6.18
CA GLU A 39 7.11 3.76 -6.49
C GLU A 39 8.23 3.23 -7.39
N PRO A 40 8.56 3.90 -8.51
CA PRO A 40 7.78 4.98 -9.14
C PRO A 40 6.45 4.44 -9.71
N GLY A 41 5.40 5.26 -9.76
CA GLY A 41 4.18 4.90 -10.47
C GLY A 41 2.94 5.70 -10.10
N ASN A 42 1.82 5.27 -10.66
CA ASN A 42 0.46 5.81 -10.57
C ASN A 42 -0.55 4.72 -10.17
N ILE A 43 -0.06 3.62 -9.57
CA ILE A 43 -0.85 2.45 -9.20
C ILE A 43 -1.12 2.46 -7.70
N PHE A 44 -2.39 2.30 -7.36
CA PHE A 44 -2.89 2.01 -6.03
C PHE A 44 -3.42 0.58 -6.01
N CYS A 45 -3.11 -0.20 -4.97
CA CYS A 45 -3.70 -1.53 -4.81
C CYS A 45 -4.28 -1.71 -3.41
N ILE A 46 -5.35 -2.50 -3.31
CA ILE A 46 -5.85 -3.07 -2.06
C ILE A 46 -5.42 -4.53 -2.02
N THR A 47 -4.93 -4.98 -0.87
CA THR A 47 -4.50 -6.38 -0.67
C THR A 47 -5.41 -7.09 0.33
N ASP A 48 -5.54 -8.40 0.17
CA ASP A 48 -6.33 -9.25 1.07
C ASP A 48 -5.61 -9.53 2.40
N LYS A 49 -4.28 -9.36 2.42
CA LYS A 49 -3.41 -9.59 3.57
C LYS A 49 -2.70 -8.32 4.02
N PRO A 50 -2.49 -8.15 5.34
CA PRO A 50 -1.71 -7.05 5.89
C PRO A 50 -0.22 -7.19 5.59
N TYR A 51 0.44 -6.07 5.33
CA TYR A 51 1.88 -6.01 5.19
C TYR A 51 2.54 -5.67 6.52
N SER A 52 3.40 -6.58 6.99
CA SER A 52 4.32 -6.31 8.10
C SER A 52 5.76 -6.52 7.64
N LYS A 53 6.71 -5.76 8.21
CA LYS A 53 8.14 -5.96 7.97
C LYS A 53 8.58 -7.39 8.31
N ASN A 54 7.95 -7.99 9.32
CA ASN A 54 8.26 -9.34 9.81
C ASN A 54 7.11 -10.32 9.53
N GLN A 55 6.67 -10.40 8.27
CA GLN A 55 5.62 -11.34 7.86
C GLN A 55 6.17 -12.67 7.34
N ILE A 56 5.41 -13.75 7.56
CA ILE A 56 5.65 -15.04 6.89
C ILE A 56 5.30 -14.92 5.40
N LYS A 57 6.04 -15.62 4.54
CA LYS A 57 5.72 -15.67 3.11
C LYS A 57 4.49 -16.56 2.91
N GLU A 58 3.35 -15.92 2.67
CA GLU A 58 2.09 -16.59 2.34
C GLU A 58 1.55 -16.11 0.98
N PRO A 59 0.69 -16.91 0.31
CA PRO A 59 -0.05 -16.43 -0.85
C PRO A 59 -0.98 -15.28 -0.46
N GLY A 60 -1.05 -14.26 -1.32
CA GLY A 60 -1.96 -13.13 -1.19
C GLY A 60 -2.45 -12.66 -2.56
N MET A 61 -3.47 -11.82 -2.54
CA MET A 61 -4.10 -11.22 -3.70
C MET A 61 -4.09 -9.70 -3.57
N ALA A 62 -3.91 -9.02 -4.69
CA ALA A 62 -4.08 -7.57 -4.78
C ALA A 62 -5.00 -7.23 -5.95
N VAL A 63 -5.88 -6.25 -5.74
CA VAL A 63 -6.61 -5.57 -6.81
C VAL A 63 -5.95 -4.21 -7.02
N CYS A 64 -5.42 -3.98 -8.21
CA CYS A 64 -4.67 -2.77 -8.54
C CYS A 64 -5.43 -1.89 -9.52
N ILE A 65 -5.40 -0.58 -9.25
CA ILE A 65 -6.03 0.47 -10.03
C ILE A 65 -4.94 1.40 -10.52
N ASP A 66 -4.84 1.52 -11.85
CA ASP A 66 -3.97 2.49 -12.52
C ASP A 66 -4.74 3.80 -12.71
N LYS A 67 -4.65 4.69 -11.73
CA LYS A 67 -5.31 6.00 -11.77
C LYS A 67 -4.57 7.02 -10.92
N ASP A 68 -4.01 8.03 -11.60
CA ASP A 68 -3.27 9.15 -11.04
C ASP A 68 -3.94 9.82 -9.83
N ALA A 69 -5.22 10.17 -9.95
CA ALA A 69 -5.96 10.87 -8.90
C ALA A 69 -6.17 10.02 -7.64
N ILE A 70 -6.26 8.69 -7.78
CA ILE A 70 -6.38 7.77 -6.64
C ILE A 70 -5.00 7.58 -6.02
N PHE A 71 -4.00 7.28 -6.84
CA PHE A 71 -2.60 7.16 -6.38
C PHE A 71 -2.16 8.38 -5.58
N ALA A 72 -2.41 9.60 -6.08
CA ALA A 72 -1.97 10.83 -5.44
C ALA A 72 -2.56 11.00 -4.02
N ARG A 73 -3.83 10.61 -3.81
CA ARG A 73 -4.49 10.69 -2.49
C ARG A 73 -3.83 9.77 -1.47
N PHE A 74 -3.55 8.53 -1.84
CA PHE A 74 -2.93 7.56 -0.95
C PHE A 74 -1.44 7.83 -0.76
N ASN A 75 -0.73 8.23 -1.81
CA ASN A 75 0.70 8.57 -1.71
C ASN A 75 0.95 9.77 -0.79
N ALA A 76 0.01 10.72 -0.69
CA ALA A 76 0.12 11.86 0.23
C ALA A 76 0.26 11.42 1.70
N ILE A 77 -0.38 10.31 2.06
CA ILE A 77 -0.38 9.75 3.42
C ILE A 77 0.53 8.54 3.56
N ALA A 78 1.31 8.16 2.54
CA ALA A 78 2.20 6.99 2.58
C ALA A 78 3.65 7.37 2.91
N ALA A 79 4.35 6.55 3.71
CA ALA A 79 5.78 6.68 4.05
C ALA A 79 6.53 5.34 3.99
#